data_AF-A0A452XZS1-F1
#
_entry.id   AF-A0A452XZS1-F1
#
_cell.length_a   1.000
_cell.length_b   1.000
_cell.length_c   1.000
_cell.angle_alpha   90.00
_cell.angle_beta   90.00
_cell.angle_gamma   90.00
#
_symmetry.space_group_name_H-M   'P 1'
#
loop_
_entity.id
_entity.type
_entity.pdbx_description
1 polymer ?
#
loop_
_entity_poly.entity_id
_entity_poly.type
_entity_poly.pdbx_seq_one_letter_code
_entity_poly.pdbx_strand_id
1 'polypeptide(L)' 'AYVATVLQSTLLNIQFRRALVGIRWEAWLNLVRRLMDVQLSQRPDRLCWKITTNGEFSVKSMYLDVINSSVIPCSKHV' A
#
# COMPACT_ATOMS: atom_id res chain seq x y z
N ALA A 1 -5.45 14.51 -4.27
CA ALA A 1 -6.70 13.75 -4.17
C ALA A 1 -6.65 12.95 -2.88
N TYR A 2 -7.72 12.94 -2.09
CA TYR A 2 -7.75 12.19 -0.83
C TYR A 2 -8.11 10.72 -1.09
N VAL A 3 -7.55 9.78 -0.32
CA VAL A 3 -7.91 8.36 -0.38
C VAL A 3 -9.40 8.19 -0.07
N ALA A 4 -9.91 8.95 0.90
CA ALA A 4 -11.34 8.99 1.24
C ALA A 4 -12.23 9.31 0.02
N THR A 5 -11.83 10.26 -0.82
CA THR A 5 -12.60 10.64 -2.02
C THR A 5 -12.62 9.53 -3.06
N VAL A 6 -11.50 8.81 -3.23
CA VAL A 6 -11.43 7.68 -4.16
C VAL A 6 -12.30 6.52 -3.66
N LEU A 7 -12.26 6.21 -2.36
CA LEU A 7 -13.03 5.09 -1.79
C LEU A 7 -14.53 5.35 -1.68
N GLN A 8 -14.96 6.61 -1.63
CA GLN A 8 -16.38 6.99 -1.62
C GLN A 8 -17.05 6.93 -2.99
N SER A 9 -16.29 6.81 -4.08
CA SER A 9 -16.87 6.72 -5.42
C SER A 9 -17.57 5.38 -5.63
N THR A 10 -18.83 5.43 -6.10
CA THR A 10 -19.68 4.27 -6.42
C THR A 10 -19.02 3.32 -7.43
N LEU A 11 -18.11 3.85 -8.25
CA LEU A 11 -17.17 3.11 -9.06
C LEU A 11 -15.78 3.62 -8.70
N LEU A 12 -15.04 2.83 -7.91
CA LEU A 12 -13.63 3.11 -7.59
C LEU A 12 -12.92 3.55 -8.88
N ASN A 13 -12.42 4.78 -8.90
CA ASN A 13 -11.70 5.33 -10.06
C ASN A 13 -10.30 4.71 -10.16
N ILE A 14 -10.24 3.41 -10.41
CA ILE A 14 -9.04 2.58 -10.48
C ILE A 14 -9.07 1.84 -11.80
N GLN A 15 -8.05 2.06 -12.61
CA GLN A 15 -7.88 1.41 -13.90
C GLN A 15 -6.59 0.62 -13.94
N PHE A 16 -6.64 -0.58 -14.49
CA PHE A 16 -5.47 -1.43 -14.67
C PHE A 16 -4.98 -1.36 -16.10
N ARG A 17 -3.67 -1.17 -16.28
CA ARG A 17 -3.03 -1.26 -17.61
C ARG A 17 -3.14 -2.66 -18.21
N ARG A 18 -3.20 -3.71 -17.36
CA ARG A 18 -3.33 -5.11 -17.78
C ARG A 18 -4.66 -5.67 -17.30
N ALA A 19 -5.29 -6.52 -18.12
CA ALA A 19 -6.51 -7.21 -17.73
C ALA A 19 -6.24 -8.13 -16.52
N LEU A 20 -7.12 -8.04 -15.53
CA LEU A 20 -7.17 -9.00 -14.42
C LEU A 20 -8.02 -10.19 -14.87
N VAL A 21 -7.48 -11.40 -14.77
CA VAL A 21 -8.15 -12.64 -15.22
C VAL A 21 -7.92 -13.72 -14.17
N GLY A 22 -8.92 -14.59 -13.97
CA GLY A 22 -8.89 -15.70 -13.01
C GLY A 22 -8.67 -15.21 -11.59
N ILE A 23 -7.72 -15.83 -10.89
CA ILE A 23 -7.41 -15.57 -9.47
C ILE A 23 -7.13 -14.08 -9.19
N ARG A 24 -6.54 -13.35 -10.14
CA ARG A 24 -6.27 -11.91 -9.98
C ARG A 24 -7.53 -11.06 -9.98
N TRP A 25 -8.54 -11.45 -10.75
CA TRP A 25 -9.85 -10.78 -10.77
C TRP A 25 -10.64 -11.06 -9.50
N GLU A 26 -10.63 -12.31 -9.03
CA GLU A 26 -11.26 -12.69 -7.76
C GLU A 26 -10.62 -11.98 -6.57
N ALA A 27 -9.29 -11.88 -6.54
CA ALA A 27 -8.57 -11.12 -5.52
C ALA A 27 -8.95 -9.63 -5.55
N TRP A 28 -9.14 -9.06 -6.74
CA TRP A 28 -9.63 -7.68 -6.89
C TRP A 28 -11.05 -7.51 -6.36
N LEU A 29 -11.99 -8.39 -6.71
CA LEU A 29 -13.36 -8.34 -6.19
C LEU A 29 -13.39 -8.45 -4.65
N ASN A 30 -12.60 -9.36 -4.09
CA ASN A 30 -12.45 -9.51 -2.65
C ASN A 30 -11.89 -8.25 -1.98
N LEU A 31 -10.92 -7.59 -2.63
CA LEU A 31 -10.37 -6.32 -2.17
C LEU A 31 -11.43 -5.21 -2.21
N VAL A 32 -12.15 -5.05 -3.33
CA VAL A 32 -13.22 -4.06 -3.48
C VAL A 32 -14.28 -4.24 -2.41
N ARG A 33 -14.72 -5.47 -2.15
CA ARG A 33 -15.70 -5.77 -1.11
C ARG A 33 -15.23 -5.31 0.28
N ARG A 34 -13.96 -5.59 0.62
CA ARG A 34 -13.36 -5.14 1.89
C ARG A 34 -13.23 -3.63 1.96
N LEU A 35 -12.94 -2.98 0.83
CA LEU A 35 -12.83 -1.52 0.76
C LEU A 35 -14.17 -0.83 0.99
N MET A 36 -15.28 -1.42 0.54
CA MET A 36 -16.63 -0.85 0.80
C MET A 36 -16.97 -0.79 2.29
N ASP A 37 -16.42 -1.70 3.10
CA ASP A 37 -16.63 -1.72 4.55
C ASP A 37 -15.72 -0.73 5.30
N VAL A 38 -14.77 -0.07 4.61
CA VAL A 38 -13.83 0.88 5.22
C VAL A 38 -14.39 2.30 5.17
N GLN A 39 -14.71 2.86 6.35
CA GLN A 39 -15.06 4.26 6.50
C GLN A 39 -13.84 5.10 6.89
N LEU A 40 -13.40 5.98 6.00
CA LEU A 40 -12.31 6.91 6.27
C LEU A 40 -12.84 8.25 6.79
N SER A 41 -12.18 8.80 7.82
CA SER A 41 -12.42 10.17 8.29
C SER A 41 -11.89 11.20 7.30
N GLN A 42 -12.45 12.42 7.29
CA GLN A 42 -12.04 13.55 6.45
C GLN A 42 -10.69 14.20 6.88
N ARG A 43 -9.74 13.39 7.34
CA ARG A 43 -8.40 13.84 7.73
C ARG A 43 -7.45 13.78 6.54
N PRO A 44 -6.41 14.62 6.49
CA PRO A 44 -5.39 14.52 5.46
C PRO A 44 -4.75 13.13 5.45
N ASP A 45 -4.58 12.56 4.26
CA ASP A 45 -3.90 11.28 4.13
C ASP A 45 -2.45 11.40 4.55
N ARG A 46 -1.95 10.36 5.22
CA ARG A 46 -0.53 10.23 5.56
C ARG A 46 0.01 8.99 4.88
N LEU A 47 0.98 9.18 4.00
CA LEU A 47 1.75 8.08 3.45
C LEU A 47 2.87 7.73 4.42
N CYS A 48 2.74 6.57 5.05
CA CYS A 48 3.67 6.06 6.05
C CYS A 48 4.44 4.89 5.44
N TRP A 49 5.73 5.09 5.19
CA TRP A 49 6.65 4.02 4.83
C TRP A 49 6.94 3.18 6.09
N LYS A 50 6.13 2.14 6.33
CA LYS A 50 6.26 1.28 7.50
C LYS A 50 7.45 0.32 7.37
N ILE A 51 8.64 0.77 7.76
CA ILE A 51 9.77 -0.11 8.15
C ILE A 51 9.84 -0.26 9.68
N THR A 52 9.23 0.67 10.43
CA THR A 52 9.22 0.63 11.91
C THR A 52 7.84 0.31 12.46
N THR A 53 7.81 -0.20 13.70
CA THR A 53 6.61 -0.37 14.52
C THR A 53 5.81 0.92 14.70
N ASN A 54 6.49 2.07 14.69
CA ASN A 54 5.87 3.39 14.80
C ASN A 54 5.40 3.96 13.44
N GLY A 55 5.69 3.25 12.35
CA GLY A 55 5.20 3.53 11.01
C GLY A 55 5.82 4.73 10.31
N GLU A 56 6.89 5.29 10.86
CA GLU A 56 7.67 6.35 10.23
C GLU A 56 8.97 5.77 9.66
N PHE A 57 9.26 6.09 8.42
CA PHE A 57 10.54 5.74 7.81
C PHE A 57 11.58 6.75 8.20
N SER A 58 12.67 6.25 8.74
CA SER A 58 13.92 6.99 8.86
C SER A 58 15.04 6.18 8.20
N VAL A 59 16.05 6.88 7.69
CA VAL A 59 17.30 6.24 7.23
C VAL A 59 17.86 5.33 8.31
N LYS A 60 17.83 5.77 9.58
CA LYS A 60 18.24 4.98 10.73
C LYS A 60 17.49 3.65 10.85
N SER A 61 16.15 3.67 10.74
CA SER A 61 15.35 2.45 10.81
C SER A 61 15.57 1.49 9.64
N MET A 62 15.80 2.02 8.44
CA MET A 62 16.18 1.20 7.30
C MET A 62 17.49 0.46 7.57
N TYR A 63 18.50 1.17 8.07
CA TYR A 63 19.77 0.53 8.45
C TYR A 63 19.57 -0.49 9.58
N LEU A 64 18.77 -0.19 10.60
CA LEU A 64 18.47 -1.15 11.68
C LEU A 64 17.80 -2.42 11.14
N ASP A 65 16.85 -2.29 10.23
CA ASP A 65 16.17 -3.45 9.61
C ASP A 65 17.14 -4.29 8.75
N VAL A 66 18.02 -3.63 7.99
CA VAL A 66 19.10 -4.31 7.24
C VAL A 66 20.08 -5.04 8.16
N ILE A 67 20.48 -4.40 9.26
CA ILE A 67 21.38 -5.01 10.25
C ILE A 67 20.70 -6.21 10.94
N ASN A 68 19.44 -6.05 11.36
CA ASN A 68 18.68 -7.08 12.07
C ASN A 68 18.30 -8.26 11.16
N SER A 69 18.08 -8.02 9.87
CA SER A 69 17.76 -9.07 8.91
C SER A 69 18.97 -9.89 8.48
N SER A 70 20.21 -9.48 8.82
CA SER A 70 21.48 -10.11 8.39
C SER A 70 21.63 -10.27 6.87
N VAL A 71 20.78 -9.58 6.09
CA VAL A 71 20.81 -9.56 4.62
C VAL A 71 21.54 -8.29 4.19
N ILE A 72 22.73 -8.44 3.63
CA ILE A 72 23.39 -7.32 2.94
C ILE A 72 22.64 -7.12 1.62
N PRO A 73 22.02 -5.95 1.37
CA PRO A 73 21.37 -5.69 0.11
C PRO A 73 22.46 -5.58 -0.97
N CYS A 74 22.64 -6.61 -1.80
CA CYS A 74 23.43 -6.45 -3.01
C CYS A 74 22.67 -5.50 -3.95
N SER A 75 23.30 -4.37 -4.30
CA SER A 75 22.80 -3.55 -5.40
C SER A 75 22.73 -4.44 -6.65
N LYS A 76 21.52 -4.67 -7.14
CA LYS A 76 21.30 -5.37 -8.41
C LYS A 76 21.12 -4.38 -9.56
N HIS A 77 21.85 -3.27 -9.57
CA HIS A 77 21.95 -2.38 -10.71
C HIS A 77 23.31 -1.66 -10.72
N VAL A 78 24.09 -1.93 -11.78
CA VAL A 78 25.02 -1.00 -12.43
C VAL A 78 24.35 -0.58 -13.73
#